data_AF-A0A6J1PYV5-F1
#
_entry.id   AF-A0A6J1PYV5-F1
#
_cell.length_a   1.000
_cell.length_b   1.000
_cell.length_c   1.000
_cell.angle_alpha   90.00
_cell.angle_beta   90.00
_cell.angle_gamma   90.00
#
_symmetry.space_group_name_H-M   'P 1'
#
loop_
_entity.id
_entity.type
_entity.pdbx_description
1 polymer ?
#
loop_
_entity_poly.entity_id
_entity_poly.type
_entity_poly.pdbx_seq_one_letter_code
_entity_poly.pdbx_strand_id
1 'polypeptide(L)'
;MIYLEARYYSLNRLLLLAVGLWPYQQSKFTQFQFIFFSAILSASIIFQLTPLIVLKCTSDLVTKVLSSVSFFTLFIIKYNAFRFNIDVVKKLLMELQHILNELRDKNEIAIAKKYSCIANRYTIALTAVGVCGLFVSIIVQFWSNLINVDVPMNMSHQRSRHLFIITEYFVDQEKYFHLILFHMYIAFSIGATVMVAIGTMLITYAQYTCGMFRIASYRIKHAMSIDILQNITLKNKILMTEGIIYAVDIHRQAMKFVFTSTIFMQ
;
A
#
# COMPACT_ATOMS: atom_id res chain seq x y z
N MET A 1 5.63 1.72 29.10
CA MET A 1 5.37 2.59 27.93
C MET A 1 6.25 2.08 26.78
N ILE A 2 5.71 1.88 25.56
CA ILE A 2 6.49 1.71 24.29
C ILE A 2 7.23 0.36 24.06
N TYR A 3 6.58 -0.81 24.17
CA TYR A 3 7.15 -2.04 23.57
C TYR A 3 6.23 -2.72 22.54
N LEU A 4 4.94 -2.35 22.54
CA LEU A 4 3.98 -2.82 21.55
C LEU A 4 4.00 -2.02 20.24
N GLU A 5 4.50 -0.78 20.23
CA GLU A 5 4.59 0.02 18.99
C GLU A 5 5.76 -0.42 18.09
N ALA A 6 6.88 -0.87 18.65
CA ALA A 6 8.13 -1.03 17.92
C ALA A 6 8.13 -2.18 16.90
N ARG A 7 7.40 -3.28 17.15
CA ARG A 7 7.45 -4.46 16.27
C ARG A 7 6.32 -4.50 15.24
N TYR A 8 5.14 -3.96 15.55
CA TYR A 8 3.94 -4.09 14.71
C TYR A 8 3.79 -2.96 13.68
N TYR A 9 4.33 -1.77 13.95
CA TYR A 9 4.47 -0.70 12.94
C TYR A 9 5.65 -0.94 11.98
N SER A 10 6.55 -1.87 12.28
CA SER A 10 7.88 -1.92 11.67
C SER A 10 7.87 -2.16 10.16
N LEU A 11 7.08 -3.13 9.67
CA LEU A 11 7.17 -3.54 8.26
C LEU A 11 6.45 -2.58 7.32
N ASN A 12 5.21 -2.18 7.62
CA ASN A 12 4.52 -1.16 6.82
C ASN A 12 5.30 0.18 6.83
N ARG A 13 5.83 0.59 7.99
CA ARG A 13 6.71 1.75 8.10
C ARG A 13 7.97 1.60 7.26
N LEU A 14 8.62 0.44 7.28
CA LEU A 14 9.82 0.17 6.48
C LEU A 14 9.52 0.30 4.99
N LEU A 15 8.40 -0.27 4.53
CA LEU A 15 7.96 -0.14 3.14
C LEU A 15 7.74 1.32 2.75
N LEU A 16 6.99 2.08 3.56
CA LEU A 16 6.75 3.51 3.33
C LEU A 16 8.04 4.35 3.36
N LEU A 17 8.99 4.02 4.24
CA LEU A 17 10.31 4.65 4.27
C LEU A 17 11.12 4.33 3.01
N ALA A 18 11.09 3.09 2.54
CA ALA A 18 11.82 2.66 1.34
C ALA A 18 11.39 3.44 0.10
N VAL A 19 10.08 3.78 -0.01
CA VAL A 19 9.53 4.57 -1.12
C VAL A 19 9.42 6.07 -0.84
N GLY A 20 9.95 6.58 0.28
CA GLY A 20 9.95 8.00 0.61
C GLY A 20 8.57 8.59 0.99
N LEU A 21 7.61 7.74 1.39
CA LEU A 21 6.24 8.12 1.75
C LEU A 21 5.98 8.15 3.26
N TRP A 22 7.00 7.93 4.11
CA TRP A 22 6.77 7.95 5.56
C TRP A 22 6.36 9.35 6.07
N PRO A 23 5.21 9.52 6.74
CA PRO A 23 4.68 10.85 7.05
C PRO A 23 5.48 11.65 8.07
N TYR A 24 6.13 11.00 9.05
CA TYR A 24 6.86 11.73 10.11
C TYR A 24 8.25 12.21 9.68
N GLN A 25 8.84 11.63 8.64
CA GLN A 25 10.21 11.93 8.23
C GLN A 25 10.23 12.47 6.79
N GLN A 26 10.02 13.77 6.64
CA GLN A 26 10.04 14.47 5.35
C GLN A 26 11.35 15.24 5.17
N SER A 27 12.45 14.50 5.02
CA SER A 27 13.79 15.06 4.79
C SER A 27 14.04 15.35 3.31
N LYS A 28 15.12 16.09 3.01
CA LYS A 28 15.60 16.28 1.63
C LYS A 28 15.82 14.96 0.88
N PHE A 29 16.26 13.91 1.59
CA PHE A 29 16.41 12.57 1.03
C PHE A 29 15.07 11.96 0.59
N THR A 30 14.01 12.07 1.40
CA THR A 30 12.68 11.56 1.01
C THR A 30 12.06 12.31 -0.16
N GLN A 31 12.33 13.61 -0.29
CA GLN A 31 11.94 14.39 -1.46
C GLN A 31 12.67 13.91 -2.71
N PHE A 32 13.97 13.66 -2.59
CA PHE A 32 14.77 13.09 -3.68
C PHE A 32 14.26 11.70 -4.09
N GLN A 33 14.03 10.79 -3.13
CA GLN A 33 13.45 9.46 -3.41
C GLN A 33 12.14 9.58 -4.20
N PHE A 34 11.24 10.47 -3.77
CA PHE A 34 9.97 10.69 -4.44
C PHE A 34 10.15 11.17 -5.89
N ILE A 35 10.97 12.19 -6.11
CA ILE A 35 11.23 12.72 -7.46
C ILE A 35 11.86 11.63 -8.34
N PHE A 36 12.86 10.92 -7.82
CA PHE A 36 13.58 9.88 -8.54
C PHE A 36 12.66 8.71 -8.94
N PHE A 37 11.89 8.17 -8.01
CA PHE A 37 10.95 7.07 -8.28
C PHE A 37 9.80 7.50 -9.19
N SER A 38 9.28 8.73 -9.03
CA SER A 38 8.26 9.29 -9.92
C SER A 38 8.79 9.46 -11.34
N ALA A 39 10.05 9.87 -11.51
CA ALA A 39 10.70 9.99 -12.82
C ALA A 39 10.85 8.63 -13.51
N ILE A 40 11.27 7.59 -12.79
CA ILE A 40 11.38 6.22 -13.34
C ILE A 40 10.01 5.70 -13.81
N LEU A 41 8.97 5.87 -12.99
CA LEU A 41 7.61 5.46 -13.37
C LEU A 41 7.09 6.24 -14.58
N SER A 42 7.35 7.55 -14.63
CA SER A 42 6.98 8.40 -15.76
C SER A 42 7.69 8.00 -17.05
N ALA A 43 9.00 7.77 -16.98
CA ALA A 43 9.80 7.30 -18.10
C ALA A 43 9.27 5.96 -18.64
N SER A 44 8.89 5.05 -17.74
CA SER A 44 8.30 3.76 -18.11
C SER A 44 6.99 3.90 -18.87
N ILE A 45 6.14 4.86 -18.51
CA ILE A 45 4.90 5.17 -19.24
C ILE A 45 5.21 5.76 -20.61
N ILE A 46 6.15 6.70 -20.69
CA ILE A 46 6.56 7.34 -21.95
C ILE A 46 7.04 6.28 -22.94
N PHE A 47 7.98 5.42 -22.55
CA PHE A 47 8.53 4.37 -23.42
C PHE A 47 7.50 3.31 -23.82
N GLN A 48 6.45 3.10 -23.01
CA GLN A 48 5.32 2.24 -23.38
C GLN A 48 4.38 2.89 -24.39
N LEU A 49 4.26 4.22 -24.38
CA LEU A 49 3.42 4.97 -25.34
C LEU A 49 4.13 5.17 -26.70
N THR A 50 5.46 5.26 -26.72
CA THR A 50 6.26 5.44 -27.94
C THR A 50 5.91 4.48 -29.09
N PRO A 51 5.68 3.18 -28.88
CA PRO A 51 5.23 2.26 -29.92
C PRO A 51 3.97 2.69 -30.69
N LEU A 52 3.04 3.43 -30.06
CA LEU A 52 1.83 3.93 -30.73
C LEU A 52 2.13 5.03 -31.76
N ILE A 53 3.28 5.69 -31.61
CA ILE A 53 3.73 6.76 -32.51
C ILE A 53 4.58 6.17 -33.64
N VAL A 54 5.43 5.19 -33.31
CA VAL A 54 6.46 4.67 -34.23
C VAL A 54 5.98 3.49 -35.06
N LEU A 55 5.21 2.58 -34.47
CA LEU A 55 4.75 1.36 -35.15
C LEU A 55 3.39 1.60 -35.82
N LYS A 56 3.09 0.76 -36.82
CA LYS A 56 1.76 0.77 -37.44
C LYS A 56 0.70 0.41 -36.40
N CYS A 57 -0.21 1.33 -36.12
CA CYS A 57 -1.31 1.13 -35.18
C CYS A 57 -2.23 0.01 -35.67
N THR A 58 -2.13 -1.15 -35.02
CA THR A 58 -3.09 -2.24 -35.11
C THR A 58 -3.94 -2.27 -33.84
N SER A 59 -5.18 -2.75 -33.95
CA SER A 59 -6.08 -2.85 -32.78
C SER A 59 -5.46 -3.70 -31.65
N ASP A 60 -4.74 -4.77 -31.99
CA ASP A 60 -4.02 -5.62 -31.03
C ASP A 60 -2.89 -4.85 -30.30
N LEU A 61 -2.05 -4.13 -31.04
CA LEU A 61 -0.98 -3.30 -30.46
C LEU A 61 -1.55 -2.23 -29.52
N VAL A 62 -2.58 -1.51 -29.96
CA VAL A 62 -3.22 -0.45 -29.17
C VAL A 62 -3.77 -1.03 -27.87
N THR A 63 -4.46 -2.18 -27.94
CA THR A 63 -5.05 -2.82 -26.76
C THR A 63 -3.98 -3.25 -25.75
N LYS A 64 -2.89 -3.88 -26.21
CA LYS A 64 -1.78 -4.32 -25.34
C LYS A 64 -1.07 -3.14 -24.69
N VAL A 65 -0.73 -2.12 -25.47
CA VAL A 65 -0.05 -0.93 -24.94
C VAL A 65 -0.93 -0.19 -23.95
N LEU A 66 -2.19 0.07 -24.28
CA LEU A 66 -3.08 0.82 -23.41
C LEU A 66 -3.37 0.06 -22.11
N SER A 67 -3.53 -1.27 -22.18
CA SER A 67 -3.66 -2.12 -20.99
C SER A 67 -2.45 -1.98 -20.06
N SER A 68 -1.22 -2.10 -20.60
CA SER A 68 0.00 -1.94 -19.80
C SER A 68 0.16 -0.52 -19.24
N VAL A 69 -0.04 0.50 -20.07
CA VAL A 69 0.06 1.92 -19.66
C VAL A 69 -0.93 2.23 -18.55
N SER A 70 -2.17 1.72 -18.64
CA SER A 70 -3.17 1.93 -17.60
C SER A 70 -2.70 1.40 -16.24
N PHE A 71 -2.03 0.25 -16.23
CA PHE A 71 -1.50 -0.36 -15.01
C PHE A 71 -0.38 0.49 -14.38
N PHE A 72 0.59 0.95 -15.16
CA PHE A 72 1.65 1.85 -14.66
C PHE A 72 1.11 3.23 -14.25
N THR A 73 0.06 3.70 -14.92
CA THR A 73 -0.62 4.96 -14.58
C THR A 73 -1.31 4.86 -13.21
N LEU A 74 -1.83 3.70 -12.82
CA LEU A 74 -2.37 3.49 -11.47
C LEU A 74 -1.28 3.68 -10.39
N PHE A 75 -0.06 3.18 -10.64
CA PHE A 75 1.05 3.39 -9.70
C PHE A 75 1.37 4.86 -9.51
N ILE A 76 1.52 5.61 -10.60
CA ILE A 76 1.88 7.03 -10.51
C ILE A 76 0.77 7.85 -9.85
N ILE A 77 -0.50 7.58 -10.18
CA ILE A 77 -1.65 8.26 -9.57
C ILE A 77 -1.66 8.02 -8.06
N LYS A 78 -1.59 6.75 -7.62
CA LYS A 78 -1.61 6.44 -6.18
C LYS A 78 -0.39 6.97 -5.44
N TYR A 79 0.79 6.96 -6.06
CA TYR A 79 2.00 7.52 -5.48
C TYR A 79 1.88 9.03 -5.23
N ASN A 80 1.42 9.78 -6.23
CA ASN A 80 1.21 11.22 -6.12
C ASN A 80 0.07 11.56 -5.16
N ALA A 81 -1.07 10.87 -5.26
CA ALA A 81 -2.22 11.08 -4.38
C ALA A 81 -1.84 10.92 -2.91
N PHE A 82 -1.07 9.88 -2.59
CA PHE A 82 -0.56 9.69 -1.23
C PHE A 82 0.39 10.80 -0.80
N ARG A 83 1.31 11.20 -1.69
CA ARG A 83 2.27 12.28 -1.43
C ARG A 83 1.58 13.60 -1.10
N PHE A 84 0.57 13.99 -1.87
CA PHE A 84 -0.18 15.23 -1.66
C PHE A 84 -0.96 15.22 -0.34
N ASN A 85 -1.42 14.04 0.09
CA ASN A 85 -2.21 13.89 1.32
C ASN A 85 -1.36 13.47 2.53
N ILE A 86 -0.04 13.58 2.47
CA ILE A 86 0.86 13.06 3.51
C ILE A 86 0.64 13.70 4.88
N ASP A 87 0.28 14.98 4.93
CA ASP A 87 -0.04 15.68 6.18
C ASP A 87 -1.34 15.17 6.81
N VAL A 88 -2.31 14.79 5.98
CA VAL A 88 -3.55 14.17 6.43
C VAL A 88 -3.24 12.80 7.04
N VAL A 89 -2.46 11.97 6.34
CA VAL A 89 -2.00 10.66 6.86
C VAL A 89 -1.25 10.82 8.18
N LYS A 90 -0.38 11.84 8.29
CA LYS A 90 0.37 12.14 9.51
C LYS A 90 -0.57 12.45 10.68
N LYS A 91 -1.59 13.29 10.47
CA LYS A 91 -2.59 13.62 11.50
C LYS A 91 -3.36 12.39 11.96
N LEU A 92 -3.83 11.57 11.01
CA LEU A 92 -4.50 10.30 11.32
C LEU A 92 -3.62 9.39 12.18
N LEU A 93 -2.34 9.29 11.84
CA LEU A 93 -1.38 8.46 12.56
C LEU A 93 -1.09 8.98 13.98
N MET A 94 -1.07 10.30 14.17
CA MET A 94 -0.95 10.93 15.50
C MET A 94 -2.20 10.69 16.35
N GLU A 95 -3.40 10.88 15.80
CA GLU A 95 -4.67 10.62 16.50
C GLU A 95 -4.73 9.15 16.96
N LEU A 96 -4.34 8.22 16.08
CA LEU A 96 -4.24 6.79 16.37
C LEU A 96 -3.34 6.48 17.57
N GLN A 97 -2.13 7.04 17.55
CA GLN A 97 -1.13 6.84 18.60
C GLN A 97 -1.61 7.41 19.93
N HIS A 98 -2.27 8.57 19.90
CA HIS A 98 -2.81 9.19 21.10
C HIS A 98 -3.87 8.31 21.78
N ILE A 99 -4.87 7.83 21.03
CA ILE A 99 -5.92 6.95 21.57
C ILE A 99 -5.32 5.66 22.15
N LEU A 100 -4.35 5.05 21.46
CA LEU A 100 -3.67 3.85 21.96
C LEU A 100 -2.95 4.08 23.29
N ASN A 101 -2.37 5.27 23.49
CA ASN A 101 -1.67 5.64 24.72
C ASN A 101 -2.63 5.90 25.89
N GLU A 102 -3.90 6.22 25.62
CA GLU A 102 -4.92 6.43 26.65
C GLU A 102 -5.54 5.12 27.18
N LEU A 103 -5.35 3.99 26.49
CA LEU A 103 -5.88 2.70 26.93
C LEU A 103 -5.18 2.23 28.22
N ARG A 104 -5.93 2.16 29.33
CA ARG A 104 -5.41 1.70 30.64
C ARG A 104 -5.92 0.30 31.03
N ASP A 105 -7.06 -0.12 30.51
CA ASP A 105 -7.65 -1.42 30.80
C ASP A 105 -6.94 -2.57 30.07
N LYS A 106 -6.68 -3.66 30.77
CA LYS A 106 -5.93 -4.80 30.23
C LYS A 106 -6.67 -5.50 29.09
N ASN A 107 -8.00 -5.57 29.13
CA ASN A 107 -8.80 -6.19 28.08
C ASN A 107 -8.86 -5.30 26.84
N GLU A 108 -8.93 -3.98 27.00
CA GLU A 108 -8.84 -3.02 25.88
C GLU A 108 -7.49 -3.12 25.16
N ILE A 109 -6.39 -3.16 25.93
CA ILE A 109 -5.04 -3.36 25.38
C ILE A 109 -4.96 -4.71 24.65
N ALA A 110 -5.56 -5.77 25.19
CA ALA A 110 -5.59 -7.08 24.55
C ALA A 110 -6.38 -7.06 23.22
N ILE A 111 -7.49 -6.33 23.16
CA ILE A 111 -8.27 -6.13 21.92
C ILE A 111 -7.43 -5.35 20.90
N ALA A 112 -6.84 -4.22 21.27
CA ALA A 112 -5.99 -3.43 20.37
C ALA A 112 -4.82 -4.26 19.81
N LYS A 113 -4.16 -5.04 20.66
CA LYS A 113 -3.08 -5.97 20.25
C LYS A 113 -3.55 -7.03 19.26
N LYS A 114 -4.75 -7.59 19.45
CA LYS A 114 -5.33 -8.58 18.54
C LYS A 114 -5.48 -8.02 17.12
N TYR A 115 -6.08 -6.85 16.97
CA TYR A 115 -6.30 -6.23 15.66
C TYR A 115 -4.99 -5.75 15.01
N SER A 116 -4.04 -5.24 15.80
CA SER A 116 -2.69 -4.93 15.31
C SER A 116 -1.96 -6.18 14.77
N CYS A 117 -2.10 -7.33 15.44
CA CYS A 117 -1.54 -8.59 14.97
C CYS A 117 -2.17 -9.04 13.64
N ILE A 118 -3.49 -8.87 13.48
CA ILE A 118 -4.20 -9.18 12.24
C ILE A 118 -3.69 -8.28 11.09
N ALA A 119 -3.61 -6.96 11.30
CA ALA A 119 -3.08 -6.03 10.32
C ALA A 119 -1.64 -6.38 9.88
N ASN A 120 -0.79 -6.76 10.84
CA ASN A 120 0.59 -7.15 10.54
C ASN A 120 0.65 -8.45 9.72
N ARG A 121 -0.21 -9.44 10.01
CA ARG A 121 -0.30 -10.67 9.21
C ARG A 121 -0.68 -10.37 7.76
N TYR A 122 -1.65 -9.48 7.53
CA TYR A 122 -1.97 -9.02 6.18
C TYR A 122 -0.79 -8.31 5.51
N THR A 123 -0.06 -7.48 6.24
CA THR A 123 1.12 -6.78 5.72
C THR A 123 2.19 -7.77 5.27
N ILE A 124 2.52 -8.76 6.10
CA ILE A 124 3.48 -9.82 5.77
C ILE A 124 3.00 -10.63 4.58
N ALA A 125 1.73 -11.07 4.57
CA ALA A 125 1.17 -11.88 3.49
C ALA A 125 1.20 -11.13 2.14
N LEU A 126 0.74 -9.88 2.10
CA LEU A 126 0.73 -9.08 0.87
C LEU A 126 2.14 -8.76 0.37
N THR A 127 3.07 -8.48 1.29
CA THR A 127 4.48 -8.27 0.93
C THR A 127 5.10 -9.54 0.36
N ALA A 128 4.86 -10.69 1.01
CA ALA A 128 5.35 -11.98 0.53
C ALA A 128 4.78 -12.33 -0.84
N VAL A 129 3.47 -12.14 -1.06
CA VAL A 129 2.83 -12.34 -2.37
C VAL A 129 3.45 -11.43 -3.43
N GLY A 130 3.66 -10.15 -3.13
CA GLY A 130 4.30 -9.21 -4.06
C GLY A 130 5.72 -9.64 -4.44
N VAL A 131 6.53 -10.04 -3.46
CA VAL A 131 7.91 -10.52 -3.67
C VAL A 131 7.92 -11.83 -4.46
N CYS A 132 7.08 -12.80 -4.11
CA CYS A 132 6.95 -14.05 -4.85
C CYS A 132 6.51 -13.80 -6.30
N GLY A 133 5.56 -12.90 -6.52
CA GLY A 133 5.12 -12.50 -7.85
C GLY A 133 6.25 -11.94 -8.70
N LEU A 134 7.08 -11.05 -8.13
CA LEU A 134 8.27 -10.52 -8.80
C LEU A 134 9.25 -11.63 -9.22
N PHE A 135 9.56 -12.57 -8.31
CA PHE A 135 10.45 -13.68 -8.61
C PHE A 135 9.90 -14.58 -9.71
N VAL A 136 8.61 -14.93 -9.66
CA VAL A 136 7.96 -15.72 -10.71
C VAL A 136 8.04 -15.00 -12.05
N SER A 137 7.76 -13.70 -12.10
CA SER A 137 7.85 -12.91 -13.34
C SER A 137 9.27 -12.89 -13.92
N ILE A 138 10.31 -12.84 -13.09
CA ILE A 138 11.72 -12.91 -13.53
C ILE A 138 12.04 -14.29 -14.11
N ILE A 139 11.65 -15.36 -13.42
CA ILE A 139 11.88 -16.74 -13.85
C ILE A 139 11.18 -17.00 -15.19
N VAL A 140 9.92 -16.58 -15.33
CA VAL A 140 9.14 -16.76 -16.56
C VAL A 140 9.78 -16.01 -17.73
N GLN A 141 10.25 -14.77 -17.53
CA GLN A 141 10.94 -14.02 -18.58
C GLN A 141 12.28 -14.66 -18.97
N PHE A 142 13.04 -15.15 -18.00
CA PHE A 142 14.32 -15.83 -18.27
C PHE A 142 14.09 -17.14 -19.04
N TRP A 143 13.11 -17.93 -18.62
CA TRP A 143 12.74 -19.18 -19.29
C TRP A 143 12.25 -18.95 -20.73
N SER A 144 11.42 -17.92 -20.95
CA SER A 144 10.98 -17.52 -22.28
C SER A 144 12.14 -17.12 -23.19
N ASN A 145 13.14 -16.42 -22.65
CA ASN A 145 14.34 -16.06 -23.40
C ASN A 145 15.18 -17.29 -23.79
N LEU A 146 15.31 -18.30 -22.90
CA LEU A 146 16.06 -19.54 -23.18
C LEU A 146 15.40 -20.41 -24.26
N ILE A 147 14.09 -20.68 -24.16
CA ILE A 147 13.38 -21.49 -25.16
C ILE A 147 13.49 -20.86 -26.56
N ASN A 148 13.47 -19.53 -26.62
CA ASN A 148 13.59 -18.79 -27.87
C ASN A 148 15.02 -18.80 -28.46
N VAL A 149 16.01 -19.42 -27.83
CA VAL A 149 17.37 -19.60 -28.38
C VAL A 149 17.50 -20.91 -29.17
N ASP A 150 16.78 -21.97 -28.80
CA ASP A 150 17.02 -23.33 -29.30
C ASP A 150 16.23 -23.75 -30.56
N VAL A 151 15.34 -22.89 -31.10
CA VAL A 151 14.57 -23.20 -32.33
C VAL A 151 15.35 -22.82 -33.60
N PRO A 152 15.48 -23.68 -34.63
CA PRO A 152 16.41 -23.51 -35.75
C PRO A 152 16.18 -22.25 -36.61
N MET A 153 17.29 -21.79 -37.20
CA MET A 153 17.62 -20.47 -37.74
C MET A 153 16.89 -20.01 -39.02
N ASN A 154 15.80 -20.67 -39.45
CA ASN A 154 15.37 -20.60 -40.86
C ASN A 154 14.14 -19.73 -41.20
N MET A 155 13.64 -18.87 -40.31
CA MET A 155 12.53 -17.94 -40.63
C MET A 155 12.87 -16.53 -40.12
N SER A 156 13.09 -15.64 -41.07
CA SER A 156 13.61 -14.27 -40.94
C SER A 156 12.63 -13.26 -40.34
N HIS A 157 13.20 -12.31 -39.57
CA HIS A 157 12.74 -10.93 -39.31
C HIS A 157 11.68 -10.63 -38.24
N GLN A 158 11.33 -11.57 -37.36
CA GLN A 158 10.54 -11.25 -36.16
C GLN A 158 11.03 -12.02 -34.94
N ARG A 159 12.36 -12.04 -34.72
CA ARG A 159 13.00 -12.74 -33.61
C ARG A 159 13.69 -11.77 -32.65
N SER A 160 12.98 -10.73 -32.24
CA SER A 160 13.41 -9.92 -31.10
C SER A 160 13.01 -10.64 -29.81
N ARG A 161 13.94 -10.72 -28.85
CA ARG A 161 13.69 -11.25 -27.51
C ARG A 161 12.37 -10.67 -26.97
N HIS A 162 11.40 -11.54 -26.71
CA HIS A 162 10.02 -11.11 -26.45
C HIS A 162 9.89 -10.50 -25.05
N LEU A 163 9.77 -9.18 -24.96
CA LEU A 163 9.36 -8.49 -23.74
C LEU A 163 7.85 -8.69 -23.54
N PHE A 164 7.41 -9.03 -22.33
CA PHE A 164 5.98 -9.07 -22.01
C PHE A 164 5.28 -7.72 -22.12
N ILE A 165 6.04 -6.62 -21.98
CA ILE A 165 5.56 -5.25 -22.14
C ILE A 165 6.19 -4.65 -23.39
N ILE A 166 5.35 -4.20 -24.30
CA ILE A 166 5.76 -3.55 -25.55
C ILE A 166 6.29 -2.15 -25.20
N THR A 167 7.54 -1.88 -25.56
CA THR A 167 8.20 -0.59 -25.36
C THR A 167 9.07 -0.25 -26.55
N GLU A 168 9.35 1.04 -26.74
CA GLU A 168 10.26 1.54 -27.76
C GLU A 168 11.16 2.62 -27.14
N TYR A 169 12.47 2.33 -27.03
CA TYR A 169 13.47 3.21 -26.38
C TYR A 169 14.31 4.03 -27.36
N PHE A 170 14.00 3.98 -28.67
CA PHE A 170 14.78 4.63 -29.74
C PHE A 170 16.28 4.26 -29.74
N VAL A 171 16.60 3.09 -29.17
CA VAL A 171 17.93 2.47 -29.17
C VAL A 171 17.80 1.05 -29.71
N ASP A 172 18.91 0.48 -30.14
CA ASP A 172 18.97 -0.93 -30.57
C ASP A 172 18.46 -1.86 -29.45
N GLN A 173 17.24 -2.39 -29.63
CA GLN A 173 16.58 -3.21 -28.62
C GLN A 173 17.30 -4.54 -28.38
N GLU A 174 18.00 -5.08 -29.37
CA GLU A 174 18.72 -6.35 -29.24
C GLU A 174 20.00 -6.16 -28.44
N LYS A 175 20.73 -5.08 -28.73
CA LYS A 175 21.95 -4.71 -28.00
C LYS A 175 21.67 -4.30 -26.55
N TYR A 176 20.61 -3.53 -26.31
CA TYR A 176 20.28 -2.98 -24.99
C TYR A 176 19.18 -3.74 -24.24
N PHE A 177 18.79 -4.93 -24.72
CA PHE A 177 17.70 -5.74 -24.17
C PHE A 177 17.72 -5.87 -22.64
N HIS A 178 18.87 -6.25 -22.06
CA HIS A 178 18.98 -6.47 -20.61
C HIS A 178 18.81 -5.16 -19.81
N LEU A 179 19.24 -4.03 -20.35
CA LEU A 179 19.08 -2.72 -19.71
C LEU A 179 17.62 -2.25 -19.77
N ILE A 180 16.94 -2.45 -20.89
CA ILE A 180 15.50 -2.18 -21.04
C ILE A 180 14.71 -3.05 -20.05
N LEU A 181 14.99 -4.34 -20.02
CA LEU A 181 14.32 -5.28 -19.11
C LEU A 181 14.57 -4.90 -17.63
N PHE A 182 15.80 -4.52 -17.29
CA PHE A 182 16.15 -4.06 -15.95
C PHE A 182 15.38 -2.80 -15.54
N HIS A 183 15.30 -1.80 -16.41
CA HIS A 183 14.50 -0.60 -16.16
C HIS A 183 13.02 -0.94 -15.91
N MET A 184 12.43 -1.83 -16.71
CA MET A 184 11.04 -2.26 -16.54
C MET A 184 10.81 -2.98 -15.20
N TYR A 185 11.73 -3.86 -14.79
CA TYR A 185 11.63 -4.52 -13.48
C TYR A 185 11.80 -3.55 -12.32
N ILE A 186 12.70 -2.57 -12.42
CA ILE A 186 12.84 -1.53 -11.40
C ILE A 186 11.53 -0.76 -11.28
N ALA A 187 10.98 -0.28 -12.40
CA ALA A 187 9.75 0.50 -12.40
C ALA A 187 8.57 -0.30 -11.81
N PHE A 188 8.41 -1.56 -12.22
CA PHE A 188 7.39 -2.44 -11.68
C PHE A 188 7.60 -2.73 -10.19
N SER A 189 8.84 -2.95 -9.75
CA SER A 189 9.16 -3.18 -8.33
C SER A 189 8.87 -1.97 -7.45
N ILE A 190 9.21 -0.76 -7.93
CA ILE A 190 8.86 0.50 -7.27
C ILE A 190 7.34 0.62 -7.15
N GLY A 191 6.62 0.47 -8.27
CA GLY A 191 5.16 0.58 -8.29
C GLY A 191 4.46 -0.44 -7.39
N ALA A 192 4.89 -1.71 -7.44
CA ALA A 192 4.39 -2.76 -6.57
C ALA A 192 4.66 -2.46 -5.10
N THR A 193 5.86 -1.98 -4.75
CA THR A 193 6.21 -1.60 -3.38
C THR A 193 5.33 -0.45 -2.89
N VAL A 194 5.09 0.57 -3.71
CA VAL A 194 4.19 1.67 -3.40
C VAL A 194 2.77 1.16 -3.13
N MET A 195 2.22 0.31 -4.00
CA MET A 195 0.87 -0.24 -3.82
C MET A 195 0.74 -1.09 -2.57
N VAL A 196 1.72 -1.96 -2.29
CA VAL A 196 1.74 -2.76 -1.06
C VAL A 196 1.87 -1.87 0.18
N ALA A 197 2.75 -0.87 0.16
CA ALA A 197 2.95 0.05 1.28
C ALA A 197 1.66 0.84 1.61
N ILE A 198 1.03 1.43 0.59
CA ILE A 198 -0.22 2.19 0.75
C ILE A 198 -1.37 1.26 1.15
N GLY A 199 -1.54 0.14 0.44
CA GLY A 199 -2.64 -0.81 0.68
C GLY A 199 -2.59 -1.42 2.08
N THR A 200 -1.40 -1.84 2.54
CA THR A 200 -1.24 -2.40 3.89
C THR A 200 -1.42 -1.36 4.99
N MET A 201 -1.09 -0.09 4.73
CA MET A 201 -1.40 1.02 5.66
C MET A 201 -2.92 1.20 5.78
N LEU A 202 -3.65 1.19 4.67
CA LEU A 202 -5.12 1.29 4.67
C LEU A 202 -5.76 0.11 5.40
N ILE A 203 -5.27 -1.11 5.19
CA ILE A 203 -5.73 -2.29 5.94
C ILE A 203 -5.45 -2.12 7.44
N THR A 204 -4.30 -1.57 7.80
CA THR A 204 -3.97 -1.30 9.20
C THR A 204 -4.95 -0.32 9.83
N TYR A 205 -5.30 0.76 9.13
CA TYR A 205 -6.33 1.69 9.60
C TYR A 205 -7.71 1.05 9.69
N ALA A 206 -8.10 0.21 8.72
CA ALA A 206 -9.36 -0.52 8.79
C ALA A 206 -9.43 -1.45 10.01
N GLN A 207 -8.38 -2.25 10.24
CA GLN A 207 -8.29 -3.13 11.39
C GLN A 207 -8.27 -2.37 12.71
N TYR A 208 -7.60 -1.22 12.76
CA TYR A 208 -7.61 -0.36 13.93
C TYR A 208 -9.01 0.16 14.24
N THR A 209 -9.71 0.66 13.22
CA THR A 209 -11.10 1.12 13.35
C THR A 209 -12.00 0.00 13.87
N CYS A 210 -11.84 -1.23 13.36
CA CYS A 210 -12.54 -2.40 13.90
C CYS A 210 -12.19 -2.67 15.38
N GLY A 211 -10.91 -2.53 15.75
CA GLY A 211 -10.45 -2.66 17.15
C GLY A 211 -11.07 -1.62 18.07
N MET A 212 -11.16 -0.37 17.61
CA MET A 212 -11.79 0.72 18.34
C MET A 212 -13.28 0.49 18.57
N PHE A 213 -14.02 0.03 17.56
CA PHE A 213 -15.42 -0.38 17.73
C PHE A 213 -15.58 -1.52 18.73
N ARG A 214 -14.64 -2.48 18.72
CA ARG A 214 -14.67 -3.59 19.67
C ARG A 214 -14.39 -3.13 21.11
N ILE A 215 -13.49 -2.17 21.30
CA ILE A 215 -13.21 -1.53 22.60
C ILE A 215 -14.45 -0.77 23.08
N ALA A 216 -15.06 0.05 22.22
CA ALA A 216 -16.30 0.77 22.56
C ALA A 216 -17.41 -0.21 22.98
N SER A 217 -17.61 -1.30 22.23
CA SER A 217 -18.58 -2.35 22.58
C SER A 217 -18.26 -3.03 23.92
N TYR A 218 -16.98 -3.28 24.21
CA TYR A 218 -16.54 -3.82 25.50
C TYR A 218 -16.88 -2.87 26.65
N ARG A 219 -16.58 -1.57 26.52
CA ARG A 219 -16.90 -0.55 27.54
C ARG A 219 -18.39 -0.47 27.83
N ILE A 220 -19.24 -0.46 26.79
CA ILE A 220 -20.70 -0.44 26.94
C ILE A 220 -21.19 -1.66 27.72
N LYS A 221 -20.75 -2.86 27.33
CA LYS A 221 -21.13 -4.11 28.02
C LYS A 221 -20.68 -4.12 29.48
N HIS A 222 -19.47 -3.64 29.74
CA HIS A 222 -18.94 -3.57 31.10
C HIS A 222 -19.73 -2.59 31.97
N ALA A 223 -20.05 -1.39 31.46
CA ALA A 223 -20.87 -0.40 32.16
C ALA A 223 -22.28 -0.94 32.46
N MET A 224 -22.93 -1.60 31.50
CA MET A 224 -24.25 -2.22 31.71
C MET A 224 -24.20 -3.37 32.73
N SER A 225 -23.12 -4.15 32.77
CA SER A 225 -22.98 -5.24 33.76
C SER A 225 -22.81 -4.75 35.19
N ILE A 226 -22.17 -3.58 35.38
CA ILE A 226 -22.06 -2.92 36.69
C ILE A 226 -23.44 -2.39 37.12
N ASP A 227 -24.22 -1.84 36.18
CA ASP A 227 -25.58 -1.32 36.43
C ASP A 227 -26.56 -2.40 36.90
N ILE A 228 -26.49 -3.60 36.32
CA ILE A 228 -27.31 -4.75 36.77
C ILE A 228 -26.89 -5.23 38.17
N LEU A 229 -25.62 -5.12 38.52
CA LEU A 229 -25.06 -5.64 39.78
C LEU A 229 -25.14 -4.64 40.96
N GLN A 230 -25.17 -3.34 40.67
CA GLN A 230 -25.23 -2.27 41.68
C GLN A 230 -26.48 -1.42 41.48
N ASN A 231 -27.44 -1.54 42.40
CA ASN A 231 -28.62 -0.70 42.50
C ASN A 231 -28.29 0.78 42.14
N ILE A 232 -29.01 1.37 41.19
CA ILE A 232 -28.66 2.61 40.47
C ILE A 232 -28.26 3.73 41.45
N THR A 233 -26.96 4.01 41.55
CA THR A 233 -26.44 5.20 42.23
C THR A 233 -26.08 6.29 41.22
N LEU A 234 -26.16 7.57 41.61
CA LEU A 234 -25.83 8.72 40.75
C LEU A 234 -24.44 8.60 40.10
N LYS A 235 -23.48 8.00 40.83
CA LYS A 235 -22.12 7.73 40.37
C LYS A 235 -22.07 6.74 39.19
N ASN A 236 -22.92 5.71 39.20
CA ASN A 236 -23.01 4.72 38.11
C ASN A 236 -23.61 5.35 36.85
N LYS A 237 -24.59 6.26 37.02
CA LYS A 237 -25.19 7.00 35.91
C LYS A 237 -24.19 7.94 35.21
N ILE A 238 -23.30 8.59 35.97
CA ILE A 238 -22.25 9.46 35.43
C ILE A 238 -21.21 8.64 34.65
N LEU A 239 -20.70 7.55 35.22
CA LEU A 239 -19.75 6.65 34.55
C LEU A 239 -20.33 6.04 33.26
N MET A 240 -21.61 5.69 33.27
CA MET A 240 -22.31 5.21 32.07
C MET A 240 -22.39 6.29 30.99
N THR A 241 -22.75 7.52 31.37
CA THR A 241 -22.86 8.64 30.45
C THR A 241 -21.50 8.99 29.84
N GLU A 242 -20.43 9.00 30.64
CA GLU A 242 -19.06 9.15 30.13
C GLU A 242 -18.66 8.02 29.17
N GLY A 243 -18.98 6.77 29.51
CA GLY A 243 -18.71 5.61 28.65
C GLY A 243 -19.41 5.71 27.28
N ILE A 244 -20.66 6.19 27.26
CA ILE A 244 -21.43 6.39 26.03
C ILE A 244 -20.88 7.57 25.22
N ILE A 245 -20.56 8.70 25.86
CA ILE A 245 -19.97 9.87 25.19
C ILE A 245 -18.65 9.47 24.53
N TYR A 246 -17.80 8.74 25.23
CA TYR A 246 -16.52 8.27 24.67
C TYR A 246 -16.72 7.27 23.52
N ALA A 247 -17.73 6.39 23.60
CA ALA A 247 -18.07 5.48 22.51
C ALA A 247 -18.56 6.24 21.26
N VAL A 248 -19.36 7.29 21.43
CA VAL A 248 -19.81 8.17 20.34
C VAL A 248 -18.61 8.93 19.74
N ASP A 249 -17.68 9.41 20.56
CA ASP A 249 -16.49 10.11 20.08
C ASP A 249 -15.57 9.17 19.28
N ILE A 250 -15.30 7.95 19.79
CA ILE A 250 -14.60 6.91 19.03
C ILE A 250 -15.32 6.63 17.71
N HIS A 251 -16.65 6.53 17.72
CA HIS A 251 -17.41 6.24 16.51
C HIS A 251 -17.29 7.37 15.47
N ARG A 252 -17.33 8.62 15.92
CA ARG A 252 -17.13 9.80 15.09
C ARG A 252 -15.72 9.87 14.52
N GLN A 253 -14.71 9.60 15.35
CA GLN A 253 -13.31 9.52 14.92
C GLN A 253 -13.14 8.41 13.89
N ALA A 254 -13.66 7.21 14.15
CA ALA A 254 -13.65 6.09 13.21
C ALA A 254 -14.31 6.44 11.85
N MET A 255 -15.45 7.15 11.85
CA MET A 255 -16.06 7.63 10.60
C MET A 255 -15.18 8.63 9.86
N LYS A 256 -14.49 9.53 10.58
CA LYS A 256 -13.51 10.44 9.98
C LYS A 256 -12.34 9.67 9.36
N PHE A 257 -11.83 8.64 10.01
CA PHE A 257 -10.79 7.74 9.45
C PHE A 257 -11.28 7.04 8.18
N VAL A 258 -12.49 6.48 8.19
CA VAL A 258 -13.07 5.80 7.02
C VAL A 258 -13.22 6.79 5.86
N PHE A 259 -13.88 7.93 6.08
CA PHE A 259 -14.08 8.94 5.03
C PHE A 259 -12.76 9.44 4.45
N THR A 260 -11.78 9.71 5.32
CA THR A 260 -10.45 10.15 4.89
C THR A 260 -9.72 9.05 4.13
N SER A 261 -9.87 7.78 4.51
CA SER A 261 -9.30 6.64 3.78
C SER A 261 -9.93 6.42 2.41
N THR A 262 -11.22 6.74 2.24
CA THR A 262 -11.94 6.64 0.96
C THR A 262 -11.42 7.65 -0.07
N ILE A 263 -10.98 8.84 0.37
CA ILE A 263 -10.32 9.83 -0.50
C ILE A 263 -9.04 9.28 -1.13
N PHE A 264 -8.35 8.33 -0.48
CA PHE A 264 -7.19 7.64 -1.05
C PHE A 264 -7.57 6.46 -1.96
N MET A 265 -8.81 5.95 -1.85
CA MET A 265 -9.30 4.86 -2.70
C MET A 265 -9.87 5.33 -4.03
N GLN A 266 -10.51 6.52 -4.06
CA GLN A 266 -10.96 7.19 -5.29
C GLN A 266 -9.79 7.65 -6.16
#